data_AF-A0A1J6HU62-F1
#
_entry.id   AF-A0A1J6HU62-F1
#
_cell.length_a   1.000
_cell.length_b   1.000
_cell.length_c   1.000
_cell.angle_alpha   90.00
_cell.angle_beta   90.00
_cell.angle_gamma   90.00
#
_symmetry.space_group_name_H-M   'P 1'
#
loop_
_entity.id
_entity.type
_entity.pdbx_description
1 polymer ?
#
loop_
_entity_poly.entity_id
_entity_poly.type
_entity_poly.pdbx_seq_one_letter_code
_entity_poly.pdbx_strand_id
1 'polypeptide(L)'
;MYEEIKEKPEIQLKRLAEFLECPFSEEEETSGVVNEILKLCSFENLSNLEVNKNEKWPTGEDHKLFFRRGEVGDWKNYFTTEMAEKLDHIIEQKFLGSGLSFYYT
;
A
#
# COMPACT_ATOMS: atom_id res chain seq x y z
N MET A 1 7.28 -2.60 -3.30
CA MET A 1 6.99 -1.15 -3.12
C MET A 1 5.50 -0.94 -2.85
N TYR A 2 5.07 0.19 -2.25
CA TYR A 2 3.64 0.43 -2.01
C TYR A 2 2.85 0.53 -3.33
N GLU A 3 3.43 1.21 -4.31
CA GLU A 3 2.87 1.41 -5.64
C GLU A 3 2.68 0.09 -6.37
N GLU A 4 3.66 -0.82 -6.30
CA GLU A 4 3.56 -2.17 -6.87
C GLU A 4 2.49 -3.03 -6.19
N ILE A 5 2.27 -2.86 -4.87
CA ILE A 5 1.19 -3.55 -4.15
C ILE A 5 -0.16 -3.00 -4.63
N LYS A 6 -0.27 -1.70 -4.89
CA LYS A 6 -1.49 -1.10 -5.42
C LYS A 6 -1.75 -1.47 -6.88
N GLU A 7 -0.70 -1.56 -7.71
CA GLU A 7 -0.81 -1.88 -9.14
C GLU A 7 -1.06 -3.38 -9.37
N LYS A 8 -0.33 -4.25 -8.66
CA LYS A 8 -0.32 -5.70 -8.86
C LYS A 8 -0.47 -6.45 -7.54
N PRO A 9 -1.58 -6.25 -6.80
CA PRO A 9 -1.76 -6.79 -5.46
C PRO A 9 -1.65 -8.32 -5.40
N GLU A 10 -2.20 -9.02 -6.39
CA GLU A 10 -2.16 -10.49 -6.46
C GLU A 10 -0.72 -11.03 -6.55
N ILE A 11 0.09 -10.44 -7.43
CA ILE A 11 1.49 -10.83 -7.62
C ILE A 11 2.29 -10.56 -6.35
N GLN A 12 2.09 -9.41 -5.71
CA GLN A 12 2.79 -9.08 -4.47
C GLN A 12 2.36 -9.98 -3.31
N LEU A 13 1.08 -10.35 -3.23
CA LEU A 13 0.58 -11.28 -2.21
C LEU A 13 1.16 -12.69 -2.39
N LYS A 14 1.18 -13.22 -3.62
CA LYS A 14 1.80 -14.52 -3.93
C LYS A 14 3.29 -14.52 -3.61
N ARG A 15 4.01 -13.47 -4.00
CA ARG A 15 5.44 -13.29 -3.67
C ARG A 15 5.68 -13.23 -2.15
N LEU A 16 4.79 -12.58 -1.40
CA LEU A 16 4.87 -12.55 0.06
C LEU A 16 4.64 -13.94 0.66
N ALA A 17 3.66 -14.68 0.14
CA ALA A 17 3.36 -16.04 0.57
C ALA A 17 4.55 -16.99 0.31
N GLU A 18 5.18 -16.91 -0.87
CA GLU A 18 6.41 -17.63 -1.18
C GLU A 18 7.55 -17.29 -0.21
N PHE A 19 7.74 -16.00 0.10
CA PHE A 19 8.77 -15.55 1.03
C PHE A 19 8.55 -16.06 2.46
N LEU A 20 7.30 -16.22 2.87
CA LEU A 20 6.91 -16.77 4.17
C LEU A 20 6.92 -18.31 4.19
N GLU A 21 7.39 -18.96 3.12
CA GLU A 21 7.38 -20.41 2.94
C GLU A 21 5.97 -21.03 3.01
N CYS A 22 4.96 -20.23 2.62
CA CYS A 22 3.55 -20.63 2.55
C CYS A 22 2.93 -20.35 1.16
N PRO A 23 3.53 -20.83 0.05
CA PRO A 23 3.00 -20.56 -1.29
C PRO A 23 1.59 -21.10 -1.44
N PHE A 24 0.76 -20.40 -2.21
CA PHE A 24 -0.58 -20.88 -2.54
C PHE A 24 -0.51 -22.12 -3.43
N SER A 25 -1.36 -23.09 -3.15
CA SER A 25 -1.58 -24.25 -4.01
C SER A 25 -2.45 -23.88 -5.22
N GLU A 26 -2.38 -24.69 -6.29
CA GLU A 26 -3.26 -24.52 -7.46
C GLU A 26 -4.75 -24.56 -7.07
N GLU A 27 -5.12 -25.36 -6.07
CA GLU A 27 -6.48 -25.42 -5.54
C GLU A 27 -6.89 -24.12 -4.84
N GLU A 28 -6.03 -23.54 -4.00
CA GLU A 28 -6.30 -22.25 -3.34
C GLU A 28 -6.41 -21.10 -4.35
N GLU A 29 -5.59 -21.11 -5.40
CA GLU A 29 -5.69 -20.12 -6.48
C GLU A 29 -6.98 -20.26 -7.27
N THR A 30 -7.33 -21.49 -7.67
CA THR A 30 -8.55 -21.76 -8.46
C THR A 30 -9.84 -21.61 -7.67
N SER A 31 -9.80 -21.87 -6.36
CA SER A 31 -10.93 -21.62 -5.44
C SER A 31 -11.07 -20.14 -5.04
N GLY A 32 -10.09 -19.30 -5.39
CA GLY A 32 -10.18 -17.85 -5.22
C GLY A 32 -9.72 -17.33 -3.85
N VAL A 33 -9.01 -18.13 -3.05
CA VAL A 33 -8.49 -17.74 -1.73
C VAL A 33 -7.66 -16.46 -1.79
N VAL A 34 -6.84 -16.31 -2.83
CA VAL A 34 -6.03 -15.10 -3.05
C VAL A 34 -6.92 -13.85 -3.14
N ASN A 35 -8.03 -13.92 -3.89
CA ASN A 35 -8.97 -12.81 -4.02
C ASN A 35 -9.71 -12.51 -2.71
N GLU A 36 -10.04 -13.53 -1.92
CA GLU A 36 -10.65 -13.35 -0.61
C GLU A 36 -9.73 -12.62 0.35
N ILE A 37 -8.45 -12.98 0.40
CA ILE A 37 -7.44 -12.28 1.21
C ILE A 37 -7.29 -10.83 0.74
N LEU A 38 -7.18 -10.59 -0.57
CA LEU A 38 -7.11 -9.23 -1.11
C LEU A 38 -8.33 -8.38 -0.73
N LYS A 39 -9.53 -8.97 -0.76
CA LYS A 39 -10.76 -8.30 -0.35
C LYS A 39 -10.75 -7.98 1.15
N LEU A 40 -10.40 -8.96 1.99
CA LEU A 40 -10.32 -8.80 3.45
C LEU A 40 -9.31 -7.72 3.86
N CYS A 41 -8.14 -7.70 3.20
CA CYS A 41 -7.07 -6.74 3.49
C CYS A 41 -7.17 -5.44 2.67
N SER A 42 -8.22 -5.27 1.86
CA SER A 42 -8.37 -4.07 1.03
C SER A 42 -8.54 -2.81 1.89
N PHE A 43 -8.09 -1.67 1.36
CA PHE A 43 -8.30 -0.37 2.01
C PHE A 43 -9.79 -0.12 2.29
N GLU A 44 -10.65 -0.43 1.32
CA GLU A 44 -12.10 -0.28 1.44
C GLU A 44 -12.65 -1.13 2.58
N ASN A 45 -12.28 -2.41 2.69
CA ASN A 45 -12.77 -3.27 3.77
C ASN A 45 -12.25 -2.79 5.13
N LEU A 46 -10.93 -2.61 5.26
CA LEU A 46 -10.31 -2.25 6.54
C LEU A 46 -10.75 -0.88 7.05
N SER A 47 -10.82 0.14 6.19
CA SER A 47 -11.28 1.48 6.61
C SER A 47 -12.76 1.51 7.02
N ASN A 48 -13.54 0.49 6.60
CA ASN A 48 -14.97 0.42 6.89
C ASN A 48 -15.33 -0.41 8.13
N LEU A 49 -14.37 -1.10 8.75
CA LEU A 49 -14.59 -1.86 9.99
C LEU A 49 -14.97 -0.93 11.15
N GLU A 50 -15.90 -1.37 12.01
CA GLU A 50 -16.40 -0.58 13.16
C GLU A 50 -15.27 -0.08 14.07
N VAL A 51 -14.33 -0.97 14.39
CA VAL A 51 -13.13 -0.65 15.17
C VAL A 51 -12.33 0.48 14.52
N ASN A 52 -12.22 0.51 13.19
CA ASN A 52 -11.43 1.51 12.49
C ASN A 52 -12.17 2.84 12.27
N LYS A 53 -13.50 2.85 12.31
CA LYS A 53 -14.32 4.06 12.15
C LYS A 53 -14.54 4.81 13.46
N ASN A 54 -14.83 4.06 14.52
CA ASN A 54 -15.49 4.60 15.70
C ASN A 54 -14.64 4.52 16.98
N GLU A 55 -13.59 3.71 16.99
CA GLU A 55 -12.73 3.55 18.17
C GLU A 55 -11.47 4.42 18.12
N LYS A 56 -10.79 4.48 19.26
CA LYS A 56 -9.58 5.25 19.49
C LYS A 56 -8.49 4.35 20.07
N TRP A 57 -7.25 4.67 19.77
CA TRP A 57 -6.10 4.06 20.43
C TRP A 57 -6.09 4.44 21.92
N PRO A 58 -5.42 3.65 22.79
CA PRO A 58 -5.22 4.02 24.19
C PRO A 58 -4.55 5.39 24.39
N THR A 59 -3.82 5.86 23.37
CA THR A 59 -3.17 7.18 23.31
C THR A 59 -4.12 8.33 22.92
N GLY A 60 -5.36 8.01 22.50
CA GLY A 60 -6.46 8.96 22.30
C GLY A 60 -6.81 9.27 20.82
N GLU A 61 -5.97 8.86 19.87
CA GLU A 61 -6.17 9.10 18.45
C GLU A 61 -7.27 8.20 17.86
N ASP A 62 -8.18 8.78 17.07
CA ASP A 62 -9.19 8.03 16.33
C ASP A 62 -8.52 7.08 15.34
N HIS A 63 -8.94 5.80 15.30
CA HIS A 63 -8.41 4.82 14.36
C HIS A 63 -8.59 5.24 12.89
N LYS A 64 -9.65 6.00 12.59
CA LYS A 64 -9.96 6.46 11.23
C LYS A 64 -8.88 7.36 10.64
N LEU A 65 -8.06 8.00 11.48
CA LEU A 65 -6.96 8.87 11.03
C LEU A 65 -5.89 8.11 10.25
N PHE A 66 -5.76 6.80 10.47
CA PHE A 66 -4.83 5.94 9.76
C PHE A 66 -5.33 5.55 8.35
N PHE A 67 -6.62 5.75 8.05
CA PHE A 67 -7.25 5.39 6.78
C PHE A 67 -7.72 6.64 6.02
N ARG A 68 -6.79 7.42 5.48
CA ARG A 68 -7.11 8.71 4.82
C ARG A 68 -7.64 8.57 3.37
N ARG A 69 -6.83 8.01 2.47
CA ARG A 69 -7.18 7.80 1.04
C ARG A 69 -6.68 6.48 0.48
N GLY A 70 -5.47 6.06 0.85
CA GLY A 70 -4.91 4.80 0.38
C GLY A 70 -4.66 4.76 -1.13
N GLU A 71 -4.28 5.90 -1.70
CA GLU A 71 -4.11 6.13 -3.14
C GLU A 71 -2.67 6.55 -3.46
N VAL A 72 -2.16 6.08 -4.59
CA VAL A 72 -0.90 6.54 -5.17
C VAL A 72 -1.13 7.88 -5.87
N GLY A 73 -0.18 8.80 -5.75
CA GLY A 73 -0.23 10.09 -6.44
C GLY A 73 -1.04 11.19 -5.75
N ASP A 74 -1.60 10.94 -4.56
CA ASP A 74 -2.39 11.94 -3.83
C ASP A 74 -1.57 13.18 -3.41
N TRP A 75 -0.24 13.08 -3.40
CA TRP A 75 0.67 14.22 -3.22
C TRP A 75 0.42 15.36 -4.23
N LYS A 76 -0.06 15.03 -5.45
CA LYS A 76 -0.40 15.99 -6.51
C LYS A 76 -1.48 17.00 -6.08
N ASN A 77 -2.28 16.66 -5.06
CA ASN A 77 -3.31 17.55 -4.51
C ASN A 77 -2.75 18.60 -3.53
N TYR A 78 -1.49 18.48 -3.12
CA TYR A 78 -0.89 19.30 -2.07
C TYR A 78 0.39 20.01 -2.51
N PHE A 79 1.12 19.45 -3.48
CA PHE A 79 2.39 20.00 -3.95
C PHE A 79 2.20 20.87 -5.18
N THR A 80 2.91 21.98 -5.24
CA THR A 80 3.13 22.69 -6.51
C THR A 80 4.11 21.90 -7.37
N THR A 81 4.12 22.18 -8.68
CA THR A 81 5.10 21.59 -9.61
C THR A 81 6.55 21.82 -9.14
N GLU A 82 6.86 23.04 -8.68
CA GLU A 82 8.20 23.37 -8.15
C GLU A 82 8.58 22.52 -6.92
N MET A 83 7.63 22.30 -6.00
CA MET A 83 7.88 21.47 -4.82
C MET A 83 8.13 20.01 -5.20
N ALA A 84 7.40 19.50 -6.20
CA ALA A 84 7.57 18.15 -6.71
C ALA A 84 8.93 17.96 -7.36
N GLU A 85 9.30 18.84 -8.30
CA GLU A 85 10.60 18.80 -8.98
C GLU A 85 11.78 18.89 -7.99
N LYS A 86 11.65 19.74 -6.97
CA LYS A 86 12.66 19.84 -5.91
C LYS A 86 12.78 18.54 -5.11
N LEU A 87 11.66 17.89 -4.80
CA LEU A 87 11.65 16.61 -4.08
C LEU A 87 12.25 15.50 -4.93
N ASP A 88 11.90 15.42 -6.21
CA ASP A 88 12.43 14.44 -7.16
C ASP A 88 13.96 14.55 -7.25
N HIS A 89 14.49 15.77 -7.36
CA HIS A 89 15.94 15.98 -7.37
C HIS A 89 16.61 15.54 -6.06
N ILE A 90 16.00 15.80 -4.90
CA ILE A 90 16.52 15.35 -3.61
C ILE A 90 16.55 13.83 -3.54
N ILE A 91 15.50 13.15 -4.00
CA ILE A 91 15.40 11.69 -4.01
C ILE A 91 16.48 11.10 -4.90
N GLU A 92 16.65 11.59 -6.13
CA GLU A 92 17.70 11.16 -7.05
C GLU A 92 19.09 11.28 -6.42
N GLN A 93 19.41 12.43 -5.83
CA GLN A 93 20.70 12.66 -5.20
C GLN A 93 20.94 11.76 -3.99
N LYS A 94 19.91 11.51 -3.17
CA LYS A 94 20.04 10.69 -1.95
C LYS A 94 20.07 9.20 -2.25
N PHE A 95 19.44 8.75 -3.33
CA PHE A 95 19.37 7.33 -3.70
C PHE A 95 20.36 6.95 -4.80
N LEU A 96 21.17 7.89 -5.29
CA LEU A 96 22.25 7.60 -6.23
C LEU A 96 23.16 6.48 -5.68
N GLY A 97 23.32 5.41 -6.46
CA GLY A 97 24.14 4.26 -6.10
C GLY A 97 23.49 3.25 -5.15
N SER A 98 22.26 3.49 -4.65
CA SER A 98 21.53 2.54 -3.80
C SER A 98 20.86 1.40 -4.58
N GLY A 99 20.69 1.56 -5.90
CA GLY A 99 19.88 0.67 -6.74
C GLY A 99 18.37 0.88 -6.58
N LEU A 100 17.93 1.83 -5.74
CA LEU A 100 16.52 2.18 -5.60
C LEU A 100 16.10 3.23 -6.64
N SER A 101 15.00 2.96 -7.32
CA SER A 101 14.30 3.89 -8.21
C SER A 101 12.81 3.86 -7.90
N PHE A 102 12.18 5.03 -7.86
CA PHE A 102 10.78 5.16 -7.48
C PHE A 102 9.98 5.71 -8.67
N TYR A 103 8.79 5.14 -8.90
CA TYR A 103 7.84 5.63 -9.89
C TYR A 103 6.58 6.08 -9.15
N TYR A 104 6.29 7.39 -9.21
CA TYR A 104 5.20 8.03 -8.46
C TYR A 104 3.94 8.27 -9.30
N THR A 105 3.78 7.55 -10.42
CA THR A 105 2.85 7.90 -11.49
C THR A 105 1.41 7.51 -11.17
#